data_AF-A0A2D7UT23-F1
#
_entry.id   AF-A0A2D7UT23-F1
#
_cell.length_a   1.000
_cell.length_b   1.000
_cell.length_c   1.000
_cell.angle_alpha   90.00
_cell.angle_beta   90.00
_cell.angle_gamma   90.00
#
_symmetry.space_group_name_H-M   'P 1'
#
loop_
_entity.id
_entity.type
_entity.pdbx_description
1 polymer ?
#
loop_
_entity_poly.entity_id
_entity_poly.type
_entity_poly.pdbx_seq_one_letter_code
_entity_poly.pdbx_strand_id
1 'polypeptide(L)'
;MTTIGPSETDLVNQLGHLPKLDDLSADQRTRLETWYAKAYKDDNLFRTLANDDLTLDMFLGWVGLMYGGESGLDRQMIELCRIRMANVNECFH
;
A
#
# COMPACT_ATOMS: atom_id res chain seq x y z
N MET A 1 11.13 25.35 -23.62
CA MET A 1 11.14 23.89 -23.38
C MET A 1 11.08 23.71 -21.87
N THR A 2 9.87 23.58 -21.33
CA THR A 2 9.66 23.51 -19.87
C THR A 2 9.88 22.06 -19.46
N THR A 3 10.96 21.78 -18.74
CA THR A 3 11.14 20.49 -18.08
C THR A 3 10.09 20.36 -16.99
N ILE A 4 9.09 19.53 -17.22
CA ILE A 4 8.19 19.07 -16.17
C ILE A 4 9.04 18.15 -15.29
N GLY A 5 9.27 18.56 -14.04
CA GLY A 5 9.96 17.72 -13.06
C GLY A 5 9.16 16.44 -12.79
N PRO A 6 9.80 15.38 -12.24
CA PRO A 6 9.08 14.16 -11.90
C PRO A 6 7.88 14.47 -11.00
N SER A 7 6.76 13.80 -11.25
CA SER A 7 5.56 13.95 -10.43
C SER A 7 5.83 13.43 -9.02
N GLU A 8 5.08 13.89 -8.03
CA GLU A 8 5.20 13.41 -6.64
C GLU A 8 5.13 11.87 -6.57
N THR A 9 4.26 11.26 -7.39
CA THR A 9 4.11 9.82 -7.56
C THR A 9 5.38 9.12 -8.09
N ASP A 10 6.18 9.79 -8.92
CA ASP A 10 7.45 9.25 -9.46
C ASP A 10 8.54 9.19 -8.37
N LEU A 11 8.54 10.15 -7.44
CA LEU A 11 9.52 10.22 -6.36
C LEU A 11 9.27 9.15 -5.29
N VAL A 12 8.01 8.94 -4.90
CA VAL A 12 7.65 7.85 -3.97
C VAL A 12 8.04 6.50 -4.60
N ASN A 13 7.94 6.36 -5.92
CA ASN A 13 8.31 5.14 -6.61
C ASN A 13 9.83 4.83 -6.61
N GLN A 14 10.69 5.85 -6.54
CA GLN A 14 12.15 5.71 -6.63
C GLN A 14 12.85 5.40 -5.30
N LEU A 15 12.18 5.58 -4.17
CA LEU A 15 12.77 5.41 -2.84
C LEU A 15 12.64 3.99 -2.27
N GLY A 16 11.93 3.09 -2.96
CA GLY A 16 11.77 1.70 -2.54
C GLY A 16 13.00 0.84 -2.85
N HIS A 17 13.51 0.10 -1.86
CA HIS A 17 14.65 -0.82 -2.05
C HIS A 17 14.26 -2.23 -2.52
N LEU A 18 12.96 -2.54 -2.52
CA LEU A 18 12.45 -3.84 -2.95
C LEU A 18 11.96 -3.79 -4.41
N PRO A 19 12.12 -4.89 -5.17
CA PRO A 19 11.66 -4.95 -6.55
C PRO A 19 10.13 -4.79 -6.59
N LYS A 20 9.64 -4.09 -7.61
CA LYS A 20 8.22 -3.90 -7.86
C LYS A 20 7.82 -4.67 -9.10
N LEU A 21 6.62 -5.23 -9.09
CA LEU A 21 6.08 -5.85 -10.29
C LEU A 21 5.59 -4.76 -11.25
N ASP A 22 6.20 -4.70 -12.43
CA ASP A 22 5.83 -3.76 -13.50
C ASP A 22 4.50 -4.18 -14.14
N ASP A 23 4.41 -5.45 -14.55
CA ASP A 23 3.25 -6.02 -15.21
C ASP A 23 2.39 -6.84 -14.24
N LEU A 24 1.22 -6.31 -13.90
CA LEU A 24 0.24 -6.98 -13.05
C LEU A 24 -0.66 -7.91 -13.88
N SER A 25 -1.01 -9.05 -13.29
CA SER A 25 -2.08 -9.92 -13.80
C SER A 25 -3.43 -9.18 -13.83
N ALA A 26 -4.41 -9.68 -14.57
CA ALA A 26 -5.73 -9.06 -14.63
C ALA A 26 -6.42 -8.99 -13.25
N ASP A 27 -6.24 -10.03 -12.44
CA ASP A 27 -6.76 -10.08 -11.07
C ASP A 27 -6.05 -9.06 -10.16
N GLN A 28 -4.71 -9.00 -10.21
CA GLN A 28 -3.92 -8.02 -9.46
C GLN A 28 -4.29 -6.57 -9.83
N ARG A 29 -4.59 -6.28 -11.11
CA ARG A 29 -5.07 -4.95 -11.53
C ARG A 29 -6.42 -4.59 -10.90
N THR A 30 -7.36 -5.53 -10.90
CA THR A 30 -8.68 -5.33 -10.29
C THR A 30 -8.56 -5.05 -8.79
N ARG A 31 -7.65 -5.77 -8.12
CA ARG A 31 -7.34 -5.54 -6.70
C ARG A 31 -6.66 -4.19 -6.48
N LEU A 32 -5.76 -3.76 -7.37
CA LEU A 32 -5.13 -2.45 -7.32
C LEU A 32 -6.14 -1.30 -7.51
N GLU A 33 -7.15 -1.47 -8.37
CA GLU A 33 -8.24 -0.49 -8.49
C GLU A 33 -9.02 -0.35 -7.17
N THR A 34 -9.29 -1.48 -6.50
CA THR A 34 -9.91 -1.48 -5.17
C THR A 34 -9.02 -0.81 -4.12
N TRP A 35 -7.70 -1.03 -4.19
CA TRP A 35 -6.71 -0.37 -3.35
C TRP A 35 -6.77 1.15 -3.49
N TYR A 36 -6.77 1.67 -4.72
CA TYR A 36 -6.90 3.12 -4.95
C TYR A 36 -8.21 3.69 -4.44
N ALA A 37 -9.30 2.94 -4.54
CA ALA A 37 -10.61 3.38 -4.08
C ALA A 37 -10.74 3.43 -2.55
N LYS A 38 -9.96 2.61 -1.81
CA LYS A 38 -10.21 2.35 -0.38
C LYS A 38 -9.05 2.63 0.56
N ALA A 39 -7.81 2.58 0.09
CA ALA A 39 -6.61 2.55 0.94
C ALA A 39 -5.69 3.74 0.70
N TYR A 40 -4.93 3.75 -0.39
CA TYR A 40 -3.87 4.73 -0.67
C TYR A 40 -3.91 5.23 -2.12
N LYS A 41 -3.24 6.35 -2.40
CA LYS A 41 -3.18 6.94 -3.74
C LYS A 41 -2.00 6.45 -4.58
N ASP A 42 -0.96 5.90 -3.95
CA ASP A 42 0.18 5.27 -4.59
C ASP A 42 0.01 3.75 -4.66
N ASP A 43 0.85 3.08 -5.45
CA ASP A 43 0.85 1.62 -5.65
C ASP A 43 2.12 0.94 -5.17
N ASN A 44 3.00 1.64 -4.45
CA ASN A 44 4.32 1.15 -4.10
C ASN A 44 4.27 -0.14 -3.30
N LEU A 45 3.54 -0.10 -2.18
CA LEU A 45 3.42 -1.25 -1.29
C LEU A 45 2.72 -2.39 -2.02
N PHE A 46 1.64 -2.09 -2.74
CA PHE A 46 0.90 -3.09 -3.50
C PHE A 46 1.78 -3.82 -4.51
N ARG A 47 2.49 -3.08 -5.38
CA ARG A 47 3.37 -3.66 -6.42
C ARG A 47 4.59 -4.36 -5.85
N THR A 48 5.06 -3.95 -4.67
CA THR A 48 6.14 -4.65 -3.96
C THR A 48 5.65 -6.02 -3.48
N LEU A 49 4.45 -6.08 -2.88
CA LEU A 49 3.87 -7.33 -2.38
C LEU A 49 3.37 -8.24 -3.51
N ALA A 50 2.93 -7.68 -4.64
CA ALA A 50 2.44 -8.43 -5.80
C ALA A 50 3.49 -9.35 -6.45
N ASN A 51 4.76 -9.27 -6.06
CA ASN A 51 5.78 -10.27 -6.46
C ASN A 51 5.52 -11.66 -5.87
N ASP A 52 4.73 -11.76 -4.81
CA ASP A 52 4.33 -13.02 -4.18
C ASP A 52 2.84 -13.00 -3.83
N ASP A 53 2.05 -13.79 -4.57
CA ASP A 53 0.59 -13.77 -4.46
C ASP A 53 0.10 -14.14 -3.05
N LEU A 54 0.77 -15.09 -2.38
CA LEU A 54 0.42 -15.49 -1.02
C LEU A 54 0.60 -14.33 -0.03
N THR A 55 1.74 -13.63 -0.11
CA THR A 55 2.01 -12.47 0.72
C THR A 55 0.99 -11.35 0.47
N LEU A 56 0.67 -11.07 -0.80
CA LEU A 56 -0.35 -10.09 -1.14
C LEU A 56 -1.73 -10.47 -0.58
N ASP A 57 -2.13 -11.74 -0.71
CA ASP A 57 -3.39 -12.27 -0.17
C ASP A 57 -3.47 -12.13 1.35
N MET A 58 -2.41 -12.54 2.06
CA MET A 58 -2.33 -12.42 3.51
C MET A 58 -2.44 -10.96 3.97
N PHE A 59 -1.74 -10.06 3.28
CA PHE A 59 -1.77 -8.64 3.60
C PHE A 59 -3.15 -8.03 3.36
N LEU A 60 -3.78 -8.28 2.21
CA LEU A 60 -5.12 -7.76 1.90
C LEU A 60 -6.18 -8.34 2.84
N GLY A 61 -6.06 -9.61 3.23
CA GLY A 61 -6.92 -10.22 4.25
C GLY A 61 -6.79 -9.55 5.61
N TRP A 62 -5.56 -9.27 6.04
CA TRP A 62 -5.31 -8.53 7.29
C TRP A 62 -5.88 -7.10 7.24
N VAL A 63 -5.67 -6.38 6.13
CA VAL A 63 -6.25 -5.03 5.93
C VAL A 63 -7.78 -5.10 6.00
N GLY A 64 -8.39 -6.08 5.33
CA GLY A 64 -9.83 -6.30 5.36
C GLY A 64 -10.36 -6.51 6.78
N LEU A 65 -9.69 -7.36 7.57
CA LEU A 65 -10.07 -7.60 8.97
C LEU A 65 -9.96 -6.34 9.83
N MET A 66 -8.80 -5.66 9.75
CA MET A 66 -8.54 -4.50 10.61
C MET A 66 -9.44 -3.33 10.24
N TYR A 67 -9.51 -2.98 8.95
CA TYR A 67 -10.17 -1.76 8.48
C TYR A 67 -11.60 -1.96 7.98
N GLY A 68 -12.04 -3.20 7.79
CA GLY A 68 -13.40 -3.53 7.34
C GLY A 68 -14.47 -3.43 8.43
N GLY A 69 -14.08 -3.17 9.68
CA GLY A 69 -14.99 -2.99 10.82
C GLY A 69 -15.32 -4.28 11.58
N GLU A 70 -14.89 -5.44 11.09
CA GLU A 70 -15.13 -6.74 11.73
C GLU A 70 -14.21 -7.01 12.93
N SER A 71 -13.10 -6.26 13.06
CA SER A 71 -12.15 -6.38 14.19
C SER A 71 -12.72 -5.94 15.54
N GLY A 72 -13.85 -5.21 15.56
CA GLY A 72 -14.39 -4.58 16.77
C GLY A 72 -13.57 -3.39 17.27
N LEU A 73 -12.53 -2.97 16.53
CA LEU A 73 -11.72 -1.79 16.84
C LEU A 73 -12.18 -0.62 15.96
N ASP A 74 -12.25 0.56 16.57
CA ASP A 74 -12.51 1.79 15.82
C ASP A 74 -11.36 2.11 14.85
N ARG A 75 -11.71 2.57 13.64
CA ARG A 75 -10.73 2.83 12.57
C ARG A 75 -9.69 3.87 12.99
N GLN A 76 -10.09 4.90 13.73
CA GLN A 76 -9.20 5.95 14.19
C GLN A 76 -8.23 5.41 15.24
N MET A 77 -8.67 4.48 16.09
CA MET A 77 -7.79 3.79 17.04
C MET A 77 -6.75 2.92 16.32
N ILE A 78 -7.15 2.19 15.28
CA ILE A 78 -6.22 1.41 14.46
C ILE A 78 -5.17 2.32 13.81
N GLU A 79 -5.57 3.45 13.24
CA GLU A 79 -4.64 4.41 12.63
C GLU A 79 -3.65 5.00 13.64
N LEU A 80 -4.11 5.35 14.85
CA LEU A 80 -3.21 5.82 15.91
C LEU A 80 -2.20 4.75 16.31
N CYS A 81 -2.63 3.49 16.47
CA CYS A 81 -1.73 2.37 16.73
C CYS A 81 -0.72 2.18 15.59
N ARG A 82 -1.17 2.20 14.33
CA ARG A 82 -0.32 2.08 13.15
C ARG A 82 0.74 3.17 13.11
N ILE A 83 0.36 4.44 13.28
CA ILE A 83 1.28 5.58 13.28
C ILE A 83 2.28 5.47 14.43
N ARG A 84 1.84 5.13 15.63
CA ARG A 84 2.73 4.95 16.79
C ARG A 84 3.75 3.86 16.53
N MET A 85 3.32 2.70 16.02
CA MET A 85 4.21 1.58 15.73
C MET A 85 5.14 1.89 14.56
N ALA A 86 4.68 2.57 13.52
CA ALA A 86 5.52 3.02 12.42
C ALA A 86 6.62 3.96 12.91
N ASN A 87 6.28 4.94 13.76
CA ASN A 87 7.26 5.85 14.33
C ASN A 87 8.30 5.12 15.22
N VAL A 88 7.86 4.17 16.05
CA VAL A 88 8.78 3.39 16.91
C VAL A 88 9.75 2.54 16.08
N ASN A 89 9.31 2.05 14.93
CA ASN A 89 10.11 1.22 14.03
C ASN A 89 10.79 2.01 12.91
N GLU A 90 10.76 3.35 12.94
CA GLU A 90 11.34 4.21 11.90
C GLU A 90 10.85 3.85 10.49
N CYS A 91 9.57 3.46 10.39
CA CYS A 91 8.91 3.15 9.13
C CYS A 91 8.33 4.43 8.52
N PHE A 92 9.09 5.02 7.59
CA PHE A 92 8.71 6.23 6.88
C PHE A 92 7.81 5.87 5.69
N HIS A 93 6.66 6.55 5.62
CA HIS A 93 5.64 6.39 4.57
C HIS A 93 5.79 7.52 3.55
#